data_AF-A0A353XUX7-F1
#
_entry.id   AF-A0A353XUX7-F1
#
_cell.length_a   1.000
_cell.length_b   1.000
_cell.length_c   1.000
_cell.angle_alpha   90.00
_cell.angle_beta   90.00
_cell.angle_gamma   90.00
#
_symmetry.space_group_name_H-M   'P 1'
#
loop_
_entity.id
_entity.type
_entity.pdbx_description
1 polymer ?
#
loop_
_entity_poly.entity_id
_entity_poly.type
_entity_poly.pdbx_seq_one_letter_code
_entity_poly.pdbx_strand_id
1 'polypeptide(L)'
;MSSVIGSLRRSTVLSPAHPMVLATLLGTSLSLPISFAHAAPEMMPSHNASQSELVNRGAYVARQADCMGCHKEDYSGGVAVEAPMGTIYATNITPSIKYGIGNYTEQDFKKALTKGKSPTHHLYPAMPYPDYNAMTDEDISALFAYFQTVPAVDEAPEHKTQLPFPFNIRTVMLGWNIVNMPKWQARDGLNDTQKYGQYLVDNLAHCGTCHTPRNATLGYDMNKYLSGSMLGNWYAPNITPDASSGIGSWSEAEIVTYLRQGKIHQKAVASGPMNEVVYNSTRYLSDKDLNAIASYLKVVPAITTEDTIQPVNTAALPSEHSPNMTFDLLAQMDYLKQAKAQAKSPSESLYLNQCASCHGVNGYGQPDAGYAPIVGISSLRRDNPAPVISVVAHGIQQVPNTRPRMPGFKDELSAEEMAQVVNYVRTTFGGLSNSKVSADDINGQLKRGDSAPFLIKNAGWLASLGIIAGLIVLALLIRSLFRRRA
;
A
#
# COMPACT_ATOMS: atom_id res chain seq x y z
N MET A 1 -23.05 -31.80 -45.84
CA MET A 1 -23.86 -33.04 -45.86
C MET A 1 -24.73 -32.98 -44.61
N SER A 2 -25.92 -32.35 -44.69
CA SER A 2 -27.27 -32.97 -44.86
C SER A 2 -27.57 -33.97 -43.72
N SER A 3 -28.62 -33.91 -42.91
CA SER A 3 -30.07 -33.67 -43.10
C SER A 3 -30.70 -33.52 -41.68
N VAL A 4 -31.55 -32.53 -41.36
CA VAL A 4 -33.03 -32.44 -41.46
C VAL A 4 -33.85 -33.58 -40.81
N ILE A 5 -34.93 -33.16 -40.11
CA ILE A 5 -36.20 -33.81 -39.64
C ILE A 5 -36.33 -33.66 -38.10
N GLY A 6 -37.41 -33.21 -37.47
CA GLY A 6 -38.77 -32.83 -37.88
C GLY A 6 -39.65 -32.69 -36.62
N SER A 7 -40.56 -31.70 -36.61
CA SER A 7 -41.53 -31.41 -35.54
C SER A 7 -42.68 -32.42 -35.48
N LEU A 8 -43.49 -32.41 -34.40
CA LEU A 8 -44.98 -32.42 -34.37
C LEU A 8 -45.49 -32.34 -32.90
N ARG A 9 -46.28 -31.31 -32.52
CA ARG A 9 -47.75 -31.32 -32.19
C ARG A 9 -48.13 -32.22 -30.99
N ARG A 10 -49.07 -31.92 -30.07
CA ARG A 10 -50.31 -31.10 -30.04
C ARG A 10 -50.92 -31.22 -28.62
N SER A 11 -51.58 -30.18 -28.10
CA SER A 11 -52.96 -30.19 -27.51
C SER A 11 -53.24 -28.82 -26.84
N THR A 12 -54.20 -27.92 -27.16
CA THR A 12 -55.66 -27.95 -27.49
C THR A 12 -56.50 -28.48 -26.31
N VAL A 13 -57.53 -27.83 -25.72
CA VAL A 13 -58.33 -26.59 -25.83
C VAL A 13 -59.11 -26.49 -24.48
N LEU A 14 -59.80 -25.43 -24.00
CA LEU A 14 -61.14 -24.92 -24.37
C LEU A 14 -61.66 -24.02 -23.23
N SER A 15 -62.26 -22.90 -23.59
CA SER A 15 -63.35 -22.19 -22.88
C SER A 15 -64.54 -22.17 -23.89
N PRO A 16 -65.84 -22.14 -23.52
CA PRO A 16 -66.51 -20.86 -23.15
C PRO A 16 -67.84 -20.94 -22.31
N ALA A 17 -68.35 -19.75 -21.88
CA ALA A 17 -69.77 -19.25 -21.83
C ALA A 17 -70.91 -20.09 -21.17
N HIS A 18 -71.92 -19.63 -20.40
CA HIS A 18 -72.69 -18.38 -20.09
C HIS A 18 -73.54 -18.62 -18.77
N PRO A 19 -74.69 -17.95 -18.45
CA PRO A 19 -74.92 -16.61 -17.83
C PRO A 19 -75.87 -16.63 -16.58
N MET A 20 -76.37 -15.43 -16.18
CA MET A 20 -77.58 -15.11 -15.35
C MET A 20 -77.45 -15.10 -13.80
N VAL A 21 -77.51 -13.93 -13.13
CA VAL A 21 -78.67 -13.10 -12.68
C VAL A 21 -79.19 -13.46 -11.27
N LEU A 22 -78.87 -12.54 -10.34
CA LEU A 22 -79.64 -11.98 -9.21
C LEU A 22 -80.29 -12.90 -8.16
N ALA A 23 -79.78 -12.84 -6.91
CA ALA A 23 -80.61 -12.92 -5.70
C ALA A 23 -79.89 -12.25 -4.51
N THR A 24 -80.46 -11.14 -4.03
CA THR A 24 -80.13 -10.45 -2.77
C THR A 24 -80.53 -11.31 -1.57
N LEU A 25 -79.60 -11.56 -0.65
CA LEU A 25 -79.88 -12.01 0.72
C LEU A 25 -78.96 -11.27 1.70
N LEU A 26 -79.58 -10.50 2.60
CA LEU A 26 -78.93 -9.85 3.71
C LEU A 26 -78.38 -10.90 4.69
N GLY A 27 -77.10 -10.81 5.02
CA GLY A 27 -76.45 -11.60 6.06
C GLY A 27 -75.46 -10.73 6.82
N THR A 28 -75.80 -10.42 8.07
CA THR A 28 -75.00 -9.68 9.04
C THR A 28 -73.71 -10.43 9.38
N SER A 29 -72.55 -9.88 9.01
CA SER A 29 -71.23 -10.40 9.39
C SER A 29 -70.72 -9.72 10.67
N LEU A 30 -70.68 -10.49 11.76
CA LEU A 30 -69.83 -10.20 12.92
C LEU A 30 -68.36 -10.27 12.45
N SER A 31 -67.65 -9.15 12.50
CA SER A 31 -66.21 -9.09 12.24
C SER A 31 -65.47 -8.86 13.56
N LEU A 32 -64.73 -9.86 14.05
CA LEU A 32 -63.73 -9.66 15.10
C LEU A 32 -62.56 -8.85 14.53
N PRO A 33 -62.05 -7.81 15.22
CA PRO A 33 -60.88 -7.08 14.76
C PRO A 33 -59.62 -7.90 15.04
N ILE A 34 -58.98 -8.38 13.98
CA ILE A 34 -57.59 -8.84 14.02
C ILE A 34 -56.71 -7.60 14.18
N SER A 35 -56.16 -7.40 15.37
CA SER A 35 -55.18 -6.35 15.63
C SER A 35 -53.86 -6.74 14.95
N PHE A 36 -53.58 -6.14 13.79
CA PHE A 36 -52.23 -6.10 13.25
C PHE A 36 -51.41 -5.10 14.08
N ALA A 37 -50.53 -5.63 14.93
CA ALA A 37 -49.45 -4.86 15.50
C ALA A 37 -48.61 -4.31 14.34
N HIS A 38 -48.75 -3.02 14.05
CA HIS A 38 -47.89 -2.33 13.11
C HIS A 38 -46.51 -2.27 13.74
N ALA A 39 -45.58 -3.09 13.23
CA ALA A 39 -44.16 -2.85 13.43
C ALA A 39 -43.88 -1.40 12.98
N ALA A 40 -43.33 -0.59 13.88
CA ALA A 40 -42.87 0.74 13.52
C ALA A 40 -41.89 0.60 12.35
N PRO A 41 -41.95 1.47 11.33
CA PRO A 41 -40.97 1.44 10.25
C PRO A 41 -39.59 1.64 10.85
N GLU A 42 -38.65 0.74 10.54
CA GLU A 42 -37.22 1.00 10.74
C GLU A 42 -36.91 2.35 10.10
N MET A 43 -36.57 3.32 10.95
CA MET A 43 -36.24 4.65 10.50
C MET A 43 -34.92 4.53 9.73
N MET A 44 -35.01 4.55 8.40
CA MET A 44 -33.84 4.73 7.53
C MET A 44 -33.02 5.91 8.07
N PRO A 45 -31.68 5.81 8.13
CA PRO A 45 -30.84 6.92 8.57
C PRO A 45 -31.25 8.19 7.84
N SER A 46 -31.54 9.25 8.58
CA SER A 46 -31.95 10.52 8.00
C SER A 46 -30.81 11.07 7.15
N HIS A 47 -30.86 10.88 5.83
CA HIS A 47 -29.89 11.45 4.90
C HIS A 47 -30.10 12.97 4.77
N ASN A 48 -29.67 13.72 5.78
CA ASN A 48 -29.50 15.16 5.62
C ASN A 48 -28.19 15.43 4.85
N ALA A 49 -28.14 16.51 4.08
CA ALA A 49 -27.00 16.82 3.20
C ALA A 49 -25.67 16.92 3.99
N SER A 50 -25.73 17.38 5.24
CA SER A 50 -24.57 17.50 6.12
C SER A 50 -23.97 16.14 6.53
N GLN A 51 -24.79 15.13 6.81
CA GLN A 51 -24.32 13.76 7.08
C GLN A 51 -23.71 13.14 5.82
N SER A 52 -24.29 13.40 4.65
CA SER A 52 -23.70 12.94 3.38
C SER A 52 -22.34 13.60 3.11
N GLU A 53 -22.18 14.89 3.39
CA GLU A 53 -20.91 15.61 3.22
C GLU A 53 -19.83 15.08 4.17
N LEU A 54 -20.17 14.84 5.45
CA LEU A 54 -19.24 14.29 6.43
C LEU A 54 -18.76 12.88 6.04
N VAL A 55 -19.68 12.02 5.61
CA VAL A 55 -19.36 10.65 5.17
C VAL A 55 -18.51 10.68 3.90
N ASN A 56 -18.83 11.54 2.94
CA ASN A 56 -18.04 11.70 1.71
C ASN A 56 -16.62 12.22 2.02
N ARG A 57 -16.49 13.17 2.94
CA ARG A 57 -15.18 13.61 3.46
C ARG A 57 -14.45 12.45 4.11
N GLY A 58 -15.13 11.64 4.92
CA GLY A 58 -14.53 10.46 5.54
C GLY A 58 -14.01 9.45 4.53
N ALA A 59 -14.79 9.16 3.47
CA ALA A 59 -14.35 8.30 2.38
C ALA A 59 -13.09 8.86 1.69
N TYR A 60 -13.03 10.18 1.51
CA TYR A 60 -11.88 10.86 0.92
C TYR A 60 -10.64 10.81 1.83
N VAL A 61 -10.79 11.06 3.13
CA VAL A 61 -9.71 10.94 4.11
C VAL A 61 -9.23 9.49 4.21
N ALA A 62 -10.12 8.49 4.11
CA ALA A 62 -9.74 7.07 4.13
C ALA A 62 -8.85 6.71 2.92
N ARG A 63 -9.09 7.35 1.77
CA ARG A 63 -8.20 7.27 0.60
C ARG A 63 -6.90 8.01 0.84
N GLN A 64 -6.91 9.23 1.36
CA GLN A 64 -5.69 9.98 1.70
C GLN A 64 -4.78 9.22 2.67
N ALA A 65 -5.38 8.57 3.67
CA ALA A 65 -4.70 7.75 4.67
C ALA A 65 -4.35 6.33 4.19
N ASP A 66 -4.68 5.98 2.95
CA ASP A 66 -4.42 4.67 2.35
C ASP A 66 -4.92 3.48 3.21
N CYS A 67 -6.08 3.63 3.85
CA CYS A 67 -6.61 2.60 4.76
C CYS A 67 -6.81 1.25 4.04
N MET A 68 -7.27 1.28 2.79
CA MET A 68 -7.54 0.09 1.98
C MET A 68 -6.29 -0.74 1.67
N GLY A 69 -5.10 -0.12 1.63
CA GLY A 69 -3.85 -0.84 1.34
C GLY A 69 -3.58 -1.97 2.31
N CYS A 70 -3.91 -1.77 3.59
CA CYS A 70 -3.81 -2.80 4.62
C CYS A 70 -5.17 -3.45 4.95
N HIS A 71 -6.26 -2.69 4.89
CA HIS A 71 -7.57 -3.16 5.33
C HIS A 71 -8.39 -3.86 4.23
N LYS A 72 -7.86 -4.00 3.00
CA LYS A 72 -8.57 -4.50 1.81
C LYS A 72 -9.70 -3.57 1.34
N GLU A 73 -10.28 -3.89 0.18
CA GLU A 73 -11.33 -3.07 -0.44
C GLU A 73 -12.64 -3.02 0.35
N ASP A 74 -12.94 -4.08 1.11
CA ASP A 74 -14.11 -4.21 1.98
C ASP A 74 -13.81 -3.84 3.45
N TYR A 75 -12.58 -3.40 3.74
CA TYR A 75 -12.11 -3.04 5.08
C TYR A 75 -12.08 -4.18 6.12
N SER A 76 -12.20 -5.44 5.67
CA SER A 76 -12.16 -6.63 6.53
C SER A 76 -10.77 -6.96 7.09
N GLY A 77 -9.70 -6.37 6.55
CA GLY A 77 -8.34 -6.59 7.00
C GLY A 77 -7.73 -7.92 6.55
N GLY A 78 -6.65 -8.33 7.23
CA GLY A 78 -5.94 -9.58 6.99
C GLY A 78 -4.75 -9.48 6.04
N VAL A 79 -4.40 -8.30 5.51
CA VAL A 79 -3.12 -8.12 4.79
C VAL A 79 -1.96 -8.35 5.76
N ALA A 80 -0.98 -9.14 5.31
CA ALA A 80 0.24 -9.42 6.03
C ALA A 80 1.25 -8.27 5.86
N VAL A 81 1.72 -7.73 6.96
CA VAL A 81 2.78 -6.72 7.04
C VAL A 81 4.00 -7.39 7.65
N GLU A 82 5.02 -7.63 6.83
CA GLU A 82 6.29 -8.19 7.27
C GLU A 82 7.05 -7.17 8.11
N ALA A 83 7.47 -7.58 9.31
CA ALA A 83 8.28 -6.75 10.19
C ALA A 83 9.44 -7.57 10.76
N PRO A 84 10.55 -6.92 11.20
CA PRO A 84 11.73 -7.61 11.73
C PRO A 84 11.48 -8.58 12.90
N MET A 85 10.39 -8.38 13.64
CA MET A 85 9.99 -9.23 14.77
C MET A 85 8.98 -10.33 14.39
N GLY A 86 8.52 -10.38 13.14
CA GLY A 86 7.50 -11.30 12.65
C GLY A 86 6.35 -10.58 11.93
N THR A 87 5.47 -11.36 11.32
CA THR A 87 4.36 -10.86 10.52
C THR A 87 3.23 -10.30 11.39
N ILE A 88 2.77 -9.10 11.07
CA ILE A 88 1.61 -8.45 11.66
C ILE A 88 0.48 -8.46 10.64
N TYR A 89 -0.74 -8.77 11.06
CA TYR A 89 -1.90 -8.78 10.19
C TYR A 89 -2.81 -7.59 10.49
N ALA A 90 -3.24 -6.89 9.45
CA ALA A 90 -4.21 -5.81 9.56
C ALA A 90 -5.55 -6.33 10.13
N THR A 91 -6.21 -5.52 10.95
CA THR A 91 -7.48 -5.88 11.59
C THR A 91 -8.69 -5.52 10.75
N ASN A 92 -9.84 -6.13 11.02
CA ASN A 92 -11.12 -5.69 10.47
C ASN A 92 -11.51 -4.33 11.07
N ILE A 93 -11.83 -3.34 10.23
CA ILE A 93 -12.27 -2.00 10.63
C ILE A 93 -13.67 -1.65 10.13
N THR A 94 -14.44 -2.65 9.71
CA THR A 94 -15.88 -2.52 9.42
C THR A 94 -16.69 -2.33 10.71
N PRO A 95 -17.97 -1.92 10.65
CA PRO A 95 -18.80 -1.76 11.85
C PRO A 95 -19.28 -3.09 12.46
N SER A 96 -18.65 -4.22 12.12
CA SER A 96 -18.84 -5.49 12.81
C SER A 96 -18.64 -5.31 14.33
N ILE A 97 -19.64 -5.72 15.11
CA ILE A 97 -19.61 -5.67 16.59
C ILE A 97 -18.63 -6.71 17.15
N LYS A 98 -18.55 -7.87 16.50
CA LYS A 98 -17.79 -9.03 16.99
C LYS A 98 -16.33 -9.03 16.55
N TYR A 99 -16.07 -8.64 15.30
CA TYR A 99 -14.74 -8.75 14.70
C TYR A 99 -14.15 -7.42 14.24
N GLY A 100 -14.97 -6.39 14.07
CA GLY A 100 -14.57 -5.05 13.64
C GLY A 100 -14.60 -4.01 14.76
N ILE A 101 -14.92 -2.76 14.39
CA ILE A 101 -14.94 -1.60 15.28
C ILE A 101 -16.36 -1.16 15.69
N GLY A 102 -17.38 -2.02 15.53
CA GLY A 102 -18.78 -1.67 15.81
C GLY A 102 -19.07 -1.24 17.25
N ASN A 103 -18.22 -1.61 18.22
CA ASN A 103 -18.32 -1.18 19.62
C ASN A 103 -17.45 0.04 19.95
N TYR A 104 -16.72 0.60 18.98
CA TYR A 104 -15.84 1.75 19.26
C TYR A 104 -16.69 3.00 19.39
N THR A 105 -16.40 3.81 20.41
CA THR A 105 -16.79 5.22 20.37
C THR A 105 -15.84 5.99 19.45
N GLU A 106 -16.26 7.16 18.98
CA GLU A 106 -15.36 8.05 18.23
C GLU A 106 -14.08 8.37 19.01
N GLN A 107 -14.18 8.49 20.34
CA GLN A 107 -13.02 8.73 21.19
C GLN A 107 -12.06 7.52 21.22
N ASP A 108 -12.58 6.30 21.15
CA ASP A 108 -11.76 5.09 21.06
C ASP A 108 -11.10 4.98 19.69
N PHE A 109 -11.82 5.32 18.63
CA PHE A 109 -11.28 5.42 17.28
C PHE A 109 -10.14 6.46 17.22
N LYS A 110 -10.35 7.66 17.78
CA LYS A 110 -9.32 8.69 17.94
C LYS A 110 -8.09 8.18 18.68
N LYS A 111 -8.25 7.48 19.81
CA LYS A 111 -7.12 6.91 20.57
C LYS A 111 -6.39 5.81 19.78
N ALA A 112 -7.11 5.01 19.00
CA ALA A 112 -6.50 4.01 18.14
C ALA A 112 -5.63 4.68 17.07
N LEU A 113 -6.17 5.68 16.37
CA LEU A 113 -5.44 6.42 15.34
C LEU A 113 -4.28 7.25 15.87
N THR A 114 -4.45 7.98 16.98
CA THR A 114 -3.45 8.99 17.41
C THR A 114 -2.48 8.50 18.48
N LYS A 115 -2.80 7.40 19.16
CA LYS A 115 -2.04 6.89 20.32
C LYS A 115 -1.73 5.40 20.23
N GLY A 116 -2.18 4.72 19.18
CA GLY A 116 -2.05 3.28 19.06
C GLY A 116 -2.71 2.54 20.23
N LYS A 117 -3.86 3.03 20.73
CA LYS A 117 -4.57 2.43 21.87
C LYS A 117 -6.01 2.12 21.48
N SER A 118 -6.31 0.84 21.30
CA SER A 118 -7.68 0.35 21.17
C SER A 118 -8.35 0.21 22.56
N PRO A 119 -9.66 -0.09 22.62
CA PRO A 119 -10.33 -0.41 23.89
C PRO A 119 -9.71 -1.58 24.66
N THR A 120 -9.07 -2.52 23.96
CA THR A 120 -8.62 -3.80 24.53
C THR A 120 -7.10 -3.93 24.65
N HIS A 121 -6.33 -3.25 23.80
CA HIS A 121 -4.89 -3.40 23.75
C HIS A 121 -4.18 -2.24 23.04
N HIS A 122 -2.86 -2.20 23.14
CA HIS A 122 -2.03 -1.32 22.30
C HIS A 122 -1.81 -1.91 20.91
N LEU A 123 -1.82 -1.05 19.90
CA LEU A 123 -1.51 -1.37 18.51
C LEU A 123 0.00 -1.39 18.28
N TYR A 124 0.45 -2.24 17.36
CA TYR A 124 1.82 -2.16 16.86
C TYR A 124 1.90 -1.01 15.84
N PRO A 125 3.05 -0.31 15.75
CA PRO A 125 3.24 0.82 14.82
C PRO A 125 3.27 0.41 13.35
N ALA A 126 3.04 -0.88 13.03
CA ALA A 126 2.69 -1.31 11.68
C ALA A 126 1.36 -0.70 11.21
N MET A 127 0.43 -0.43 12.15
CA MET A 127 -0.63 0.54 11.93
C MET A 127 0.00 1.93 12.16
N PRO A 128 0.00 2.85 11.17
CA PRO A 128 0.80 4.08 11.21
C PRO A 128 0.21 5.16 12.13
N TYR A 129 -0.18 4.79 13.36
CA TYR A 129 -0.57 5.74 14.40
C TYR A 129 0.53 6.73 14.79
N PRO A 130 1.86 6.44 14.66
CA PRO A 130 2.86 7.46 14.90
C PRO A 130 2.75 8.63 13.92
N ASP A 131 2.34 8.39 12.67
CA ASP A 131 2.11 9.40 11.65
C ASP A 131 0.75 10.06 11.83
N TYR A 132 -0.31 9.30 12.14
CA TYR A 132 -1.66 9.87 12.36
C TYR A 132 -1.82 10.70 13.64
N ASN A 133 -0.75 10.88 14.42
CA ASN A 133 -0.85 11.47 15.74
C ASN A 133 -1.32 12.93 15.76
N ALA A 134 -1.17 13.65 14.65
CA ALA A 134 -1.66 15.01 14.47
C ALA A 134 -2.77 15.13 13.43
N MET A 135 -3.46 14.04 13.10
CA MET A 135 -4.73 14.11 12.37
C MET A 135 -5.69 15.06 13.07
N THR A 136 -6.36 15.90 12.29
CA THR A 136 -7.34 16.86 12.81
C THR A 136 -8.57 16.14 13.36
N ASP A 137 -9.25 16.76 14.32
CA ASP A 137 -10.47 16.18 14.89
C ASP A 137 -11.56 16.08 13.82
N GLU A 138 -11.61 17.03 12.90
CA GLU A 138 -12.53 17.03 11.76
C GLU A 138 -12.31 15.84 10.82
N ASP A 139 -11.05 15.49 10.54
CA ASP A 139 -10.71 14.33 9.72
C ASP A 139 -11.03 13.01 10.44
N ILE A 140 -10.80 12.94 11.75
CA ILE A 140 -11.11 11.77 12.56
C ILE A 140 -12.62 11.55 12.66
N SER A 141 -13.40 12.61 12.89
CA SER A 141 -14.88 12.54 12.92
C SER A 141 -15.44 12.10 11.58
N ALA A 142 -14.90 12.64 10.48
CA ALA A 142 -15.31 12.26 9.13
C ALA A 142 -15.00 10.79 8.83
N LEU A 143 -13.77 10.34 9.13
CA LEU A 143 -13.37 8.93 8.99
C LEU A 143 -14.29 8.00 9.80
N PHE A 144 -14.51 8.34 11.08
CA PHE A 144 -15.36 7.52 11.95
C PHE A 144 -16.77 7.41 11.38
N ALA A 145 -17.38 8.53 10.97
CA ALA A 145 -18.69 8.55 10.34
C ALA A 145 -18.74 7.69 9.07
N TYR A 146 -17.72 7.75 8.21
CA TYR A 146 -17.64 6.90 7.02
C TYR A 146 -17.58 5.42 7.36
N PHE A 147 -16.74 4.99 8.30
CA PHE A 147 -16.64 3.58 8.67
C PHE A 147 -17.92 3.02 9.33
N GLN A 148 -18.78 3.86 9.91
CA GLN A 148 -20.11 3.43 10.35
C GLN A 148 -21.07 3.10 9.18
N THR A 149 -20.75 3.52 7.96
CA THR A 149 -21.59 3.30 6.76
C THR A 149 -21.10 2.15 5.88
N VAL A 150 -19.86 1.68 6.09
CA VAL A 150 -19.29 0.55 5.33
C VAL A 150 -20.04 -0.74 5.68
N PRO A 151 -20.29 -1.66 4.73
CA PRO A 151 -20.87 -2.96 5.03
C PRO A 151 -20.09 -3.71 6.12
N ALA A 152 -20.80 -4.20 7.13
CA ALA A 152 -20.18 -5.01 8.17
C ALA A 152 -19.70 -6.35 7.61
N VAL A 153 -18.45 -6.71 7.88
CA VAL A 153 -17.90 -8.04 7.59
C VAL A 153 -17.77 -8.79 8.91
N ASP A 154 -18.73 -9.67 9.21
CA ASP A 154 -18.81 -10.43 10.46
C ASP A 154 -18.10 -11.79 10.37
N GLU A 155 -16.86 -11.77 9.89
CA GLU A 155 -16.02 -12.96 9.77
C GLU A 155 -14.80 -12.90 10.68
N ALA A 156 -14.43 -14.05 11.25
CA ALA A 156 -13.23 -14.16 12.05
C ALA A 156 -11.98 -13.97 11.17
N PRO A 157 -10.93 -13.30 11.66
CA PRO A 157 -9.73 -13.13 10.87
C PRO A 157 -9.08 -14.49 10.58
N GLU A 158 -8.72 -14.71 9.32
CA GLU A 158 -8.06 -15.92 8.84
C GLU A 158 -6.73 -16.17 9.58
N HIS A 159 -6.00 -15.09 9.85
CA HIS A 159 -4.74 -15.12 10.58
C HIS A 159 -4.75 -14.15 11.77
N LYS A 160 -4.03 -14.52 12.82
CA LYS A 160 -3.81 -13.67 14.00
C LYS A 160 -2.33 -13.36 14.13
N THR A 161 -2.02 -12.11 14.49
CA THR A 161 -0.64 -11.69 14.77
C THR A 161 -0.09 -12.47 15.96
N GLN A 162 0.98 -13.24 15.74
CA GLN A 162 1.69 -14.00 16.76
C GLN A 162 3.17 -13.66 16.68
N LEU A 163 3.63 -12.81 17.60
CA LEU A 163 5.03 -12.40 17.68
C LEU A 163 5.75 -13.18 18.81
N PRO A 164 7.07 -13.40 18.71
CA PRO A 164 7.84 -14.02 19.78
C PRO A 164 7.98 -13.07 20.98
N PHE A 165 8.30 -13.64 22.15
CA PHE A 165 8.65 -12.84 23.33
C PHE A 165 9.88 -11.96 23.06
N PRO A 166 9.88 -10.68 23.48
CA PRO A 166 8.88 -9.98 24.30
C PRO A 166 7.78 -9.26 23.50
N PHE A 167 7.80 -9.35 22.18
CA PHE A 167 6.92 -8.58 21.30
C PHE A 167 5.46 -9.00 21.39
N ASN A 168 5.15 -10.22 21.83
CA ASN A 168 3.76 -10.62 22.14
C ASN A 168 3.10 -9.81 23.26
N ILE A 169 3.86 -9.13 24.11
CA ILE A 169 3.34 -8.33 25.22
C ILE A 169 3.02 -6.92 24.73
N ARG A 170 1.74 -6.67 24.39
CA ARG A 170 1.26 -5.38 23.85
C ARG A 170 1.63 -4.17 24.72
N THR A 171 1.74 -4.33 26.03
CA THR A 171 2.08 -3.25 26.98
C THR A 171 3.49 -2.67 26.73
N VAL A 172 4.40 -3.40 26.08
CA VAL A 172 5.73 -2.89 25.69
C VAL A 172 5.61 -1.64 24.80
N MET A 173 4.51 -1.51 24.04
CA MET A 173 4.26 -0.33 23.21
C MET A 173 4.14 0.97 24.01
N LEU A 174 3.80 0.94 25.31
CA LEU A 174 3.84 2.14 26.14
C LEU A 174 5.25 2.74 26.20
N GLY A 175 6.26 1.90 26.45
CA GLY A 175 7.66 2.32 26.47
C GLY A 175 8.14 2.75 25.09
N TRP A 176 7.76 2.01 24.05
CA TRP A 176 8.11 2.36 22.68
C TRP A 176 7.53 3.73 22.28
N ASN A 177 6.27 4.01 22.65
CA ASN A 177 5.61 5.28 22.35
C ASN A 177 6.29 6.48 23.02
N ILE A 178 6.77 6.33 24.26
CA ILE A 178 7.49 7.40 24.97
C ILE A 178 8.76 7.82 24.21
N VAL A 179 9.42 6.86 23.56
CA VAL A 179 10.70 7.09 22.87
C VAL A 179 10.50 7.50 21.41
N ASN A 180 9.52 6.92 20.71
CA ASN A 180 9.44 7.00 19.25
C ASN A 180 8.25 7.78 18.69
N MET A 181 7.28 8.19 19.51
CA MET A 181 6.18 9.03 19.00
C MET A 181 6.72 10.39 18.55
N PRO A 182 6.61 10.74 17.26
CA PRO A 182 7.09 12.03 16.78
C PRO A 182 6.20 13.14 17.35
N LYS A 183 6.82 14.27 17.73
CA LYS A 183 6.06 15.48 18.00
C LYS A 183 5.85 16.20 16.68
N TRP A 184 4.62 16.17 16.17
CA TRP A 184 4.31 16.93 14.97
C TRP A 184 4.21 18.42 15.30
N GLN A 185 4.94 19.22 14.53
CA GLN A 185 4.84 20.68 14.55
C GLN A 185 5.08 21.19 13.13
N ALA A 186 4.31 22.19 12.72
CA ALA A 186 4.54 22.86 11.46
C ALA A 186 5.97 23.44 11.45
N ARG A 187 6.71 23.25 10.36
CA ARG A 187 8.05 23.83 10.24
C ARG A 187 7.95 25.34 10.10
N ASP A 188 8.94 26.03 10.65
CA ASP A 188 9.06 27.48 10.50
C ASP A 188 9.34 27.86 9.03
N GLY A 189 8.84 29.03 8.63
CA GLY A 189 9.09 29.59 7.29
C GLY A 189 8.25 29.01 6.16
N LEU A 190 7.35 28.04 6.42
CA LEU A 190 6.42 27.52 5.42
C LEU A 190 5.26 28.50 5.16
N ASN A 191 4.84 28.62 3.90
CA ASN A 191 3.57 29.25 3.54
C ASN A 191 2.39 28.30 3.82
N ASP A 192 1.15 28.77 3.67
CA ASP A 192 -0.04 27.99 4.04
C ASP A 192 -0.22 26.72 3.19
N THR A 193 0.09 26.78 1.89
CA THR A 193 0.08 25.61 1.01
C THR A 193 1.10 24.56 1.45
N GLN A 194 2.30 24.99 1.84
CA GLN A 194 3.37 24.11 2.31
C GLN A 194 3.08 23.54 3.70
N LYS A 195 2.49 24.30 4.61
CA LYS A 195 2.04 23.78 5.92
C LYS A 195 0.97 22.70 5.75
N TYR A 196 0.04 22.93 4.83
CA TYR A 196 -0.97 21.92 4.50
C TYR A 196 -0.35 20.70 3.81
N GLY A 197 0.61 20.91 2.90
CA GLY A 197 1.41 19.83 2.31
C GLY A 197 2.19 19.03 3.36
N GLN A 198 2.75 19.70 4.36
CA GLN A 198 3.40 19.04 5.51
C GLN A 198 2.40 18.18 6.27
N TYR A 199 1.22 18.70 6.58
CA TYR A 199 0.17 17.93 7.25
C TYR A 199 -0.16 16.64 6.49
N LEU A 200 -0.34 16.74 5.16
CA LEU A 200 -0.60 15.59 4.31
C LEU A 200 0.57 14.60 4.30
N VAL A 201 1.81 15.05 4.07
CA VAL A 201 2.99 14.18 3.97
C VAL A 201 3.36 13.51 5.29
N ASP A 202 3.27 14.24 6.40
CA ASP A 202 3.66 13.75 7.73
C ASP A 202 2.60 12.88 8.39
N ASN A 203 1.31 13.10 8.07
CA ASN A 203 0.21 12.45 8.78
C ASN A 203 -0.62 11.56 7.86
N LEU A 204 -1.44 12.13 6.97
CA LEU A 204 -2.41 11.35 6.19
C LEU A 204 -1.70 10.43 5.19
N ALA A 205 -0.87 10.95 4.31
CA ALA A 205 -0.14 10.16 3.32
C ALA A 205 1.09 9.43 3.90
N HIS A 206 1.44 9.71 5.17
CA HIS A 206 2.46 9.00 5.98
C HIS A 206 3.75 8.63 5.22
N CYS A 207 4.25 9.53 4.38
CA CYS A 207 5.34 9.23 3.45
C CYS A 207 6.63 8.84 4.19
N GLY A 208 6.80 9.36 5.42
CA GLY A 208 7.89 9.02 6.33
C GLY A 208 7.95 7.54 6.71
N THR A 209 6.81 6.83 6.69
CA THR A 209 6.73 5.39 6.95
C THR A 209 7.68 4.61 6.04
N CYS A 210 7.72 4.98 4.77
CA CYS A 210 8.54 4.30 3.78
C CYS A 210 9.87 5.01 3.54
N HIS A 211 9.85 6.33 3.46
CA HIS A 211 11.00 7.11 2.98
C HIS A 211 11.95 7.58 4.08
N THR A 212 11.71 7.26 5.36
CA THR A 212 12.62 7.62 6.47
C THR A 212 13.23 6.37 7.10
N PRO A 213 14.58 6.27 7.20
CA PRO A 213 15.25 5.18 7.88
C PRO A 213 14.76 4.95 9.31
N ARG A 214 14.84 3.70 9.76
CA ARG A 214 14.58 3.35 11.15
C ARG A 214 15.87 3.35 11.98
N ASN A 215 15.76 3.85 13.21
CA ASN A 215 16.83 3.79 14.20
C ASN A 215 16.85 2.43 14.93
N ALA A 216 17.72 2.28 15.93
CA ALA A 216 17.86 1.02 16.67
C ALA A 216 16.59 0.58 17.42
N THR A 217 15.70 1.52 17.79
CA THR A 217 14.40 1.22 18.42
C THR A 217 13.28 0.97 17.42
N LEU A 218 13.59 0.89 16.12
CA LEU A 218 12.62 0.85 15.01
C LEU A 218 11.72 2.08 14.88
N GLY A 219 12.04 3.19 15.54
CA GLY A 219 11.42 4.49 15.29
C GLY A 219 12.09 5.24 14.15
N TYR A 220 11.53 6.37 13.74
CA TYR A 220 12.10 7.17 12.63
C TYR A 220 13.43 7.80 13.06
N ASP A 221 14.44 7.71 12.21
CA ASP A 221 15.61 8.57 12.31
C ASP A 221 15.30 9.91 11.64
N MET A 222 14.79 10.87 12.44
CA MET A 222 14.36 12.17 11.93
C MET A 222 15.51 13.02 11.36
N ASN A 223 16.78 12.69 11.65
CA ASN A 223 17.93 13.32 11.00
C ASN A 223 18.07 12.90 9.53
N LYS A 224 17.38 11.82 9.14
CA LYS A 224 17.34 11.23 7.80
C LYS A 224 15.93 11.27 7.23
N TYR A 225 15.12 12.22 7.69
CA TYR A 225 13.73 12.37 7.28
C TYR A 225 13.61 12.44 5.75
N LEU A 226 12.84 11.50 5.19
CA LEU A 226 12.58 11.33 3.75
C LEU A 226 13.82 11.02 2.87
N SER A 227 14.96 10.68 3.46
CA SER A 227 16.21 10.43 2.71
C SER A 227 16.27 9.04 2.06
N GLY A 228 15.19 8.26 2.11
CA GLY A 228 15.10 6.90 1.57
C GLY A 228 15.47 5.82 2.59
N SER A 229 14.85 4.65 2.49
CA SER A 229 15.06 3.51 3.38
C SER A 229 14.73 2.19 2.70
N MET A 230 15.32 1.12 3.23
CA MET A 230 14.87 -0.24 2.98
C MET A 230 13.55 -0.52 3.74
N LEU A 231 12.68 -1.29 3.11
CA LEU A 231 11.36 -1.72 3.59
C LEU A 231 11.21 -3.21 3.28
N GLY A 232 11.74 -4.05 4.17
CA GLY A 232 11.92 -5.46 3.89
C GLY A 232 12.79 -5.65 2.63
N ASN A 233 12.23 -6.30 1.61
CA ASN A 233 12.88 -6.51 0.32
C ASN A 233 12.71 -5.35 -0.67
N TRP A 234 11.97 -4.30 -0.34
CA TRP A 234 11.78 -3.11 -1.18
C TRP A 234 12.67 -1.95 -0.73
N TYR A 235 12.95 -1.03 -1.64
CA TYR A 235 13.67 0.21 -1.33
C TYR A 235 12.83 1.43 -1.71
N ALA A 236 12.56 2.28 -0.73
CA ALA A 236 11.97 3.59 -0.94
C ALA A 236 13.10 4.62 -1.13
N PRO A 237 13.17 5.31 -2.28
CA PRO A 237 14.25 6.23 -2.58
C PRO A 237 14.18 7.53 -1.76
N ASN A 238 15.26 8.30 -1.77
CA ASN A 238 15.27 9.66 -1.26
C ASN A 238 14.25 10.53 -2.02
N ILE A 239 13.35 11.20 -1.29
CA ILE A 239 12.35 12.13 -1.85
C ILE A 239 12.51 13.56 -1.32
N THR A 240 13.67 13.88 -0.72
CA THR A 240 14.06 15.26 -0.45
C THR A 240 14.44 15.98 -1.76
N PRO A 241 14.51 17.32 -1.80
CA PRO A 241 14.84 18.07 -3.02
C PRO A 241 16.36 18.04 -3.35
N ASP A 242 17.11 17.08 -2.80
CA ASP A 242 18.50 16.86 -3.19
C ASP A 242 18.62 16.55 -4.69
N ALA A 243 19.54 17.23 -5.38
CA ALA A 243 19.67 17.14 -6.83
C ALA A 243 20.36 15.85 -7.30
N SER A 244 21.21 15.26 -6.46
CA SER A 244 22.03 14.08 -6.82
C SER A 244 21.35 12.75 -6.53
N SER A 245 20.67 12.63 -5.39
CA SER A 245 20.14 11.37 -4.84
C SER A 245 18.63 11.41 -4.66
N GLY A 246 18.04 12.61 -4.52
CA GLY A 246 16.63 12.87 -4.29
C GLY A 246 15.82 13.23 -5.54
N ILE A 247 14.73 13.97 -5.33
CA ILE A 247 13.81 14.47 -6.38
C ILE A 247 14.09 15.94 -6.74
N GLY A 248 15.29 16.44 -6.46
CA GLY A 248 15.67 17.83 -6.74
C GLY A 248 15.48 18.25 -8.20
N SER A 249 15.72 17.33 -9.13
CA SER A 249 15.55 17.53 -10.58
C SER A 249 14.10 17.42 -11.07
N TRP A 250 13.15 17.07 -10.20
CA TRP A 250 11.74 16.96 -10.57
C TRP A 250 11.05 18.32 -10.35
N SER A 251 10.20 18.69 -11.30
CA SER A 251 9.27 19.81 -11.10
C SER A 251 8.09 19.39 -10.20
N GLU A 252 7.40 20.36 -9.60
CA GLU A 252 6.18 20.07 -8.83
C GLU A 252 5.12 19.36 -9.71
N ALA A 253 4.96 19.78 -10.97
CA ALA A 253 4.04 19.15 -11.91
C ALA A 253 4.37 17.67 -12.18
N GLU A 254 5.65 17.33 -12.21
CA GLU A 254 6.11 15.94 -12.34
C GLU A 254 5.82 15.12 -11.08
N ILE A 255 6.00 15.70 -9.89
CA ILE A 255 5.61 15.04 -8.63
C ILE A 255 4.10 14.77 -8.63
N VAL A 256 3.29 15.76 -9.01
CA VAL A 256 1.82 15.61 -9.14
C VAL A 256 1.48 14.51 -10.15
N THR A 257 2.12 14.49 -11.30
CA THR A 257 1.89 13.48 -12.34
C THR A 257 2.26 12.08 -11.83
N TYR A 258 3.40 11.94 -11.14
CA TYR A 258 3.81 10.67 -10.55
C TYR A 258 2.82 10.18 -9.49
N LEU A 259 2.40 11.04 -8.57
CA LEU A 259 1.43 10.66 -7.53
C LEU A 259 0.05 10.35 -8.13
N ARG A 260 -0.33 10.97 -9.25
CA ARG A 260 -1.60 10.72 -9.92
C ARG A 260 -1.60 9.46 -10.78
N GLN A 261 -0.50 9.19 -11.48
CA GLN A 261 -0.44 8.18 -12.54
C GLN A 261 0.52 7.02 -12.24
N GLY A 262 1.38 7.15 -11.23
CA GLY A 262 2.43 6.20 -10.91
C GLY A 262 3.58 6.19 -11.91
N LYS A 263 3.65 7.16 -12.83
CA LYS A 263 4.72 7.21 -13.83
C LYS A 263 4.99 8.62 -14.34
N ILE A 264 6.23 8.86 -14.73
CA ILE A 264 6.68 9.99 -15.53
C ILE A 264 7.48 9.41 -16.69
N HIS A 265 7.13 9.79 -17.91
CA HIS A 265 7.77 9.30 -19.13
C HIS A 265 9.31 9.46 -19.05
N GLN A 266 10.03 8.37 -19.32
CA GLN A 266 11.50 8.28 -19.29
C GLN A 266 12.17 8.80 -18.00
N LYS A 267 11.46 8.84 -16.87
CA LYS A 267 11.99 9.37 -15.60
C LYS A 267 11.73 8.46 -14.41
N ALA A 268 10.50 8.00 -14.22
CA ALA A 268 10.15 7.15 -13.09
C ALA A 268 8.88 6.34 -13.31
N VAL A 269 8.81 5.17 -12.69
CA VAL A 269 7.63 4.31 -12.62
C VAL A 269 7.53 3.80 -11.19
N ALA A 270 6.32 3.84 -10.62
CA ALA A 270 6.02 3.28 -9.31
C ALA A 270 6.03 1.75 -9.38
N SER A 271 6.59 1.12 -8.36
CA SER A 271 6.70 -0.33 -8.26
C SER A 271 6.54 -0.77 -6.81
N GLY A 272 6.17 -2.03 -6.60
CA GLY A 272 5.97 -2.59 -5.26
C GLY A 272 5.00 -1.76 -4.42
N PRO A 273 5.31 -1.50 -3.14
CA PRO A 273 4.42 -0.76 -2.24
C PRO A 273 4.04 0.65 -2.74
N MET A 274 4.94 1.35 -3.43
CA MET A 274 4.61 2.69 -3.95
C MET A 274 3.55 2.62 -5.06
N ASN A 275 3.52 1.55 -5.86
CA ASN A 275 2.47 1.35 -6.85
C ASN A 275 1.11 1.08 -6.20
N GLU A 276 1.10 0.37 -5.07
CA GLU A 276 -0.11 0.14 -4.26
C GLU A 276 -0.63 1.45 -3.68
N VAL A 277 0.25 2.30 -3.14
CA VAL A 277 -0.11 3.65 -2.66
C VAL A 277 -0.72 4.49 -3.78
N VAL A 278 -0.13 4.48 -4.98
CA VAL A 278 -0.72 5.19 -6.12
C VAL A 278 -2.09 4.62 -6.47
N TYR A 279 -2.23 3.30 -6.52
CA TYR A 279 -3.46 2.65 -6.91
C TYR A 279 -4.59 2.87 -5.91
N ASN A 280 -4.32 2.71 -4.61
CA ASN A 280 -5.34 2.73 -3.56
C ASN A 280 -5.60 4.14 -3.02
N SER A 281 -4.63 5.05 -3.12
CA SER A 281 -4.65 6.37 -2.48
C SER A 281 -4.39 7.52 -3.46
N THR A 282 -3.14 7.78 -3.83
CA THR A 282 -2.74 9.12 -4.29
C THR A 282 -3.38 9.53 -5.62
N ARG A 283 -3.75 8.56 -6.47
CA ARG A 283 -4.45 8.84 -7.74
C ARG A 283 -5.82 9.50 -7.58
N TYR A 284 -6.46 9.33 -6.42
CA TYR A 284 -7.78 9.87 -6.11
C TYR A 284 -7.73 11.26 -5.46
N LEU A 285 -6.53 11.76 -5.18
CA LEU A 285 -6.39 13.05 -4.52
C LEU A 285 -6.74 14.21 -5.45
N SER A 286 -7.33 15.23 -4.84
CA SER A 286 -7.63 16.51 -5.46
C SER A 286 -6.34 17.19 -5.93
N ASP A 287 -6.44 18.04 -6.93
CA ASP A 287 -5.29 18.82 -7.40
C ASP A 287 -4.72 19.69 -6.28
N LYS A 288 -5.57 20.25 -5.39
CA LYS A 288 -5.12 21.03 -4.24
C LYS A 288 -4.17 20.22 -3.35
N ASP A 289 -4.53 18.98 -3.03
CA ASP A 289 -3.75 18.14 -2.12
C ASP A 289 -2.46 17.65 -2.78
N LEU A 290 -2.51 17.22 -4.05
CA LEU A 290 -1.30 16.82 -4.78
C LEU A 290 -0.32 17.99 -4.94
N ASN A 291 -0.80 19.18 -5.27
CA ASN A 291 0.05 20.37 -5.37
C ASN A 291 0.62 20.77 -4.01
N ALA A 292 -0.15 20.65 -2.93
CA ALA A 292 0.36 20.92 -1.58
C ALA A 292 1.47 19.94 -1.18
N ILE A 293 1.29 18.63 -1.44
CA ILE A 293 2.32 17.59 -1.24
C ILE A 293 3.57 17.93 -2.05
N ALA A 294 3.42 18.21 -3.35
CA ALA A 294 4.54 18.53 -4.23
C ALA A 294 5.29 19.78 -3.74
N SER A 295 4.57 20.85 -3.40
CA SER A 295 5.17 22.09 -2.91
C SER A 295 5.94 21.91 -1.61
N TYR A 296 5.40 21.12 -0.66
CA TYR A 296 6.11 20.81 0.58
C TYR A 296 7.38 19.97 0.33
N LEU A 297 7.30 18.92 -0.50
CA LEU A 297 8.46 18.08 -0.82
C LEU A 297 9.60 18.87 -1.50
N LYS A 298 9.31 19.97 -2.19
CA LYS A 298 10.36 20.85 -2.75
C LYS A 298 11.07 21.73 -1.72
N VAL A 299 10.53 21.87 -0.51
CA VAL A 299 11.09 22.74 0.54
C VAL A 299 11.50 22.01 1.83
N VAL A 300 11.36 20.68 1.88
CA VAL A 300 11.99 19.91 2.96
C VAL A 300 13.51 20.03 2.88
N PRO A 301 14.25 19.97 4.00
CA PRO A 301 15.70 19.97 3.99
C PRO A 301 16.25 18.89 3.05
N ALA A 302 17.09 19.30 2.10
CA ALA A 302 17.77 18.37 1.22
C ALA A 302 18.76 17.52 2.03
N ILE A 303 18.72 16.20 1.82
CA ILE A 303 19.68 15.26 2.40
C ILE A 303 20.33 14.52 1.25
N THR A 304 21.62 14.73 1.04
CA THR A 304 22.40 13.97 0.07
C THR A 304 22.72 12.58 0.64
N THR A 305 22.49 11.53 -0.16
CA THR A 305 22.85 10.15 0.19
C THR A 305 23.84 9.55 -0.80
N GLU A 306 24.40 8.41 -0.45
CA GLU A 306 25.32 7.65 -1.33
C GLU A 306 24.61 7.03 -2.55
N ASP A 307 23.27 6.91 -2.51
CA ASP A 307 22.46 6.42 -3.64
C ASP A 307 22.18 7.54 -4.64
N THR A 308 23.20 7.89 -5.42
CA THR A 308 23.07 8.93 -6.45
C THR A 308 22.38 8.40 -7.72
N ILE A 309 21.80 9.31 -8.50
CA ILE A 309 21.17 9.02 -9.77
C ILE A 309 22.12 9.45 -10.89
N GLN A 310 22.67 8.49 -11.61
CA GLN A 310 23.55 8.77 -12.75
C GLN A 310 22.75 9.48 -13.87
N PRO A 311 23.27 10.56 -14.49
CA PRO A 311 22.60 11.22 -15.60
C PRO A 311 22.24 10.27 -16.73
N VAL A 312 21.12 10.53 -17.40
CA VAL A 312 20.71 9.72 -18.56
C VAL A 312 21.58 10.05 -19.78
N ASN A 313 22.24 9.04 -20.35
CA ASN A 313 22.90 9.18 -21.64
C ASN A 313 21.91 8.87 -22.76
N THR A 314 21.19 9.90 -23.23
CA THR A 314 20.14 9.73 -24.24
C THR A 314 20.65 9.14 -25.56
N ALA A 315 21.90 9.40 -25.93
CA ALA A 315 22.51 8.85 -27.13
C ALA A 315 22.78 7.33 -27.04
N ALA A 316 22.83 6.78 -25.82
CA ALA A 316 22.99 5.35 -25.59
C ALA A 316 21.65 4.60 -25.45
N LEU A 317 20.53 5.32 -25.35
CA LEU A 317 19.22 4.69 -25.23
C LEU A 317 18.74 4.15 -26.60
N PRO A 318 17.99 3.04 -26.62
CA PRO A 318 17.36 2.55 -27.84
C PRO A 318 16.41 3.59 -28.41
N SER A 319 16.26 3.61 -29.74
CA SER A 319 15.23 4.43 -30.38
C SER A 319 13.84 3.83 -30.15
N GLU A 320 12.88 4.71 -29.88
CA GLU A 320 11.47 4.37 -29.96
C GLU A 320 11.14 3.95 -31.40
N HIS A 321 10.58 2.76 -31.60
CA HIS A 321 10.14 2.34 -32.92
C HIS A 321 8.81 3.02 -33.27
N SER A 322 8.56 3.19 -34.56
CA SER A 322 7.37 3.87 -35.08
C SER A 322 6.07 3.36 -34.44
N PRO A 323 5.14 4.25 -34.03
CA PRO A 323 3.88 3.90 -33.37
C PRO A 323 2.97 2.95 -34.17
N ASN A 324 3.24 2.74 -35.46
CA ASN A 324 2.47 1.82 -36.30
C ASN A 324 2.64 0.34 -35.91
N MET A 325 3.73 -0.06 -35.23
CA MET A 325 3.84 -1.44 -34.74
C MET A 325 2.97 -1.70 -33.50
N THR A 326 2.56 -0.67 -32.76
CA THR A 326 1.84 -0.82 -31.48
C THR A 326 0.50 -1.56 -31.63
N PHE A 327 -0.16 -1.46 -32.80
CA PHE A 327 -1.43 -2.13 -33.08
C PHE A 327 -1.30 -3.42 -33.93
N ASP A 328 -0.10 -3.73 -34.44
CA ASP A 328 0.15 -4.92 -35.24
C ASP A 328 0.85 -6.00 -34.40
N LEU A 329 0.05 -6.86 -33.75
CA LEU A 329 0.56 -7.92 -32.89
C LEU A 329 1.42 -8.94 -33.66
N LEU A 330 1.14 -9.19 -34.94
CA LEU A 330 1.93 -10.14 -35.74
C LEU A 330 3.31 -9.56 -36.04
N ALA A 331 3.38 -8.29 -36.44
CA ALA A 331 4.65 -7.60 -36.63
C ALA A 331 5.48 -7.56 -35.33
N GLN A 332 4.85 -7.35 -34.17
CA GLN A 332 5.53 -7.41 -32.88
C GLN A 332 6.09 -8.80 -32.56
N MET A 333 5.31 -9.85 -32.82
CA MET A 333 5.74 -11.25 -32.62
C MET A 333 6.91 -11.61 -33.54
N ASP A 334 6.84 -11.22 -34.81
CA ASP A 334 7.92 -11.45 -35.78
C ASP A 334 9.18 -10.67 -35.42
N TYR A 335 9.02 -9.42 -34.98
CA TYR A 335 10.14 -8.60 -34.51
C TYR A 335 10.83 -9.23 -33.30
N LEU A 336 10.07 -9.69 -32.29
CA LEU A 336 10.62 -10.38 -31.14
C LEU A 336 11.32 -11.68 -31.54
N LYS A 337 10.74 -12.46 -32.46
CA LYS A 337 11.35 -13.70 -32.98
C LYS A 337 12.67 -13.42 -33.68
N GLN A 338 12.74 -12.38 -34.51
CA GLN A 338 13.97 -11.95 -35.18
C GLN A 338 15.02 -11.48 -34.17
N ALA A 339 14.63 -10.66 -33.20
CA ALA A 339 15.53 -10.20 -32.14
C ALA A 339 16.11 -11.39 -31.35
N LYS A 340 15.29 -12.38 -30.97
CA LYS A 340 15.74 -13.60 -30.28
C LYS A 340 16.79 -14.38 -31.09
N ALA A 341 16.60 -14.47 -32.41
CA ALA A 341 17.55 -15.15 -33.30
C ALA A 341 18.88 -14.38 -33.48
N GLN A 342 18.89 -13.07 -33.19
CA GLN A 342 20.03 -12.17 -33.40
C GLN A 342 20.67 -11.67 -32.10
N ALA A 343 20.31 -12.25 -30.95
CA ALA A 343 20.83 -11.84 -29.64
C ALA A 343 22.36 -11.87 -29.62
N LYS A 344 22.98 -10.77 -29.19
CA LYS A 344 24.43 -10.55 -29.24
C LYS A 344 25.15 -11.00 -27.98
N SER A 345 24.41 -11.29 -26.91
CA SER A 345 24.96 -11.76 -25.64
C SER A 345 23.99 -12.69 -24.90
N PRO A 346 24.49 -13.52 -23.97
CA PRO A 346 23.62 -14.31 -23.09
C PRO A 346 22.62 -13.46 -22.31
N SER A 347 23.04 -12.29 -21.81
CA SER A 347 22.17 -11.39 -21.04
C SER A 347 21.07 -10.75 -21.89
N GLU A 348 21.37 -10.41 -23.15
CA GLU A 348 20.36 -9.96 -24.12
C GLU A 348 19.38 -11.09 -24.45
N SER A 349 19.90 -12.31 -24.70
CA SER A 349 19.06 -13.48 -24.96
C SER A 349 18.10 -13.75 -23.78
N LEU A 350 18.59 -13.64 -22.55
CA LEU A 350 17.79 -13.81 -21.34
C LEU A 350 16.70 -12.75 -21.24
N TYR A 351 17.01 -11.46 -21.44
CA TYR A 351 16.00 -10.39 -21.49
C TYR A 351 14.95 -10.63 -22.57
N LEU A 352 15.37 -11.00 -23.79
CA LEU A 352 14.47 -11.25 -24.90
C LEU A 352 13.52 -12.42 -24.63
N ASN A 353 13.98 -13.42 -23.88
CA ASN A 353 13.17 -14.58 -23.53
C ASN A 353 12.21 -14.31 -22.36
N GLN A 354 12.64 -13.59 -21.33
CA GLN A 354 11.87 -13.43 -20.10
C GLN A 354 11.09 -12.11 -19.99
N CYS A 355 11.55 -11.04 -20.65
CA CYS A 355 11.06 -9.68 -20.37
C CYS A 355 10.48 -8.98 -21.61
N ALA A 356 11.05 -9.21 -22.79
CA ALA A 356 10.74 -8.41 -23.99
C ALA A 356 9.33 -8.60 -24.56
N SER A 357 8.61 -9.66 -24.17
CA SER A 357 7.20 -9.83 -24.54
C SER A 357 6.30 -8.75 -23.94
N CYS A 358 6.69 -8.17 -22.80
CA CYS A 358 5.96 -7.12 -22.11
C CYS A 358 6.66 -5.76 -22.22
N HIS A 359 7.98 -5.73 -22.03
CA HIS A 359 8.77 -4.50 -22.06
C HIS A 359 9.25 -4.11 -23.46
N GLY A 360 8.96 -4.94 -24.47
CA GLY A 360 9.41 -4.73 -25.84
C GLY A 360 10.91 -5.04 -26.02
N VAL A 361 11.32 -5.32 -27.25
CA VAL A 361 12.74 -5.53 -27.60
C VAL A 361 13.57 -4.28 -27.29
N ASN A 362 12.99 -3.09 -27.47
CA ASN A 362 13.64 -1.79 -27.24
C ASN A 362 13.33 -1.15 -25.88
N GLY A 363 12.61 -1.83 -24.98
CA GLY A 363 12.33 -1.35 -23.62
C GLY A 363 11.19 -0.33 -23.49
N TYR A 364 10.56 0.11 -24.58
CA TYR A 364 9.47 1.09 -24.55
C TYR A 364 8.11 0.48 -24.13
N GLY A 365 8.06 -0.84 -23.96
CA GLY A 365 6.84 -1.55 -23.60
C GLY A 365 5.76 -1.41 -24.66
N GLN A 366 4.52 -1.59 -24.21
CA GLN A 366 3.30 -1.30 -24.97
C GLN A 366 2.44 -0.38 -24.11
N PRO A 367 2.67 0.95 -24.17
CA PRO A 367 2.01 1.91 -23.29
C PRO A 367 0.48 1.86 -23.35
N ASP A 368 -0.08 1.64 -24.55
CA ASP A 368 -1.53 1.50 -24.77
C ASP A 368 -2.13 0.24 -24.12
N ALA A 369 -1.32 -0.81 -23.98
CA ALA A 369 -1.68 -2.03 -23.26
C ALA A 369 -1.34 -1.97 -21.76
N GLY A 370 -0.89 -0.82 -21.26
CA GLY A 370 -0.57 -0.59 -19.85
C GLY A 370 0.80 -1.09 -19.40
N TYR A 371 1.64 -1.62 -20.30
CA TYR A 371 3.01 -2.00 -19.97
C TYR A 371 3.91 -0.76 -19.93
N ALA A 372 4.52 -0.52 -18.78
CA ALA A 372 5.34 0.68 -18.58
C ALA A 372 6.66 0.58 -19.36
N PRO A 373 7.10 1.68 -20.02
CA PRO A 373 8.44 1.77 -20.57
C PRO A 373 9.47 1.74 -19.43
N ILE A 374 10.58 1.04 -19.67
CA ILE A 374 11.71 0.95 -18.73
C ILE A 374 12.90 1.81 -19.18
N VAL A 375 12.79 2.48 -20.32
CA VAL A 375 13.84 3.32 -20.88
C VAL A 375 14.01 4.61 -20.08
N GLY A 376 15.26 4.93 -19.70
CA GLY A 376 15.65 6.18 -19.05
C GLY A 376 15.25 6.33 -17.58
N ILE A 377 14.51 5.38 -17.00
CA ILE A 377 13.96 5.51 -15.65
C ILE A 377 15.07 5.52 -14.58
N SER A 378 14.86 6.32 -13.54
CA SER A 378 15.83 6.52 -12.46
C SER A 378 16.20 5.24 -11.71
N SER A 379 15.29 4.27 -11.54
CA SER A 379 15.58 2.99 -10.87
C SER A 379 16.64 2.14 -11.58
N LEU A 380 16.83 2.34 -12.90
CA LEU A 380 17.91 1.69 -13.65
C LEU A 380 19.24 2.45 -13.60
N ARG A 381 19.21 3.71 -13.15
CA ARG A 381 20.37 4.61 -13.16
C ARG A 381 20.89 4.97 -11.77
N ARG A 382 20.25 4.48 -10.72
CA ARG A 382 20.70 4.63 -9.33
C ARG A 382 21.95 3.80 -9.05
N ASP A 383 22.84 4.33 -8.23
CA ASP A 383 24.02 3.60 -7.74
C ASP A 383 23.61 2.40 -6.89
N ASN A 384 22.56 2.54 -6.06
CA ASN A 384 21.97 1.42 -5.36
C ASN A 384 21.15 0.56 -6.35
N PRO A 385 21.52 -0.71 -6.61
CA PRO A 385 20.77 -1.59 -7.51
C PRO A 385 19.53 -2.20 -6.84
N ALA A 386 19.35 -2.04 -5.52
CA ALA A 386 18.24 -2.67 -4.78
C ALA A 386 16.87 -2.44 -5.43
N PRO A 387 16.47 -1.23 -5.89
CA PRO A 387 15.16 -1.03 -6.50
C PRO A 387 14.90 -1.93 -7.72
N VAL A 388 15.87 -2.03 -8.64
CA VAL A 388 15.71 -2.86 -9.83
C VAL A 388 15.81 -4.34 -9.50
N ILE A 389 16.65 -4.74 -8.55
CA ILE A 389 16.72 -6.12 -8.07
C ILE A 389 15.37 -6.54 -7.48
N SER A 390 14.76 -5.72 -6.63
CA SER A 390 13.47 -6.01 -6.02
C SER A 390 12.36 -6.16 -7.06
N VAL A 391 12.34 -5.30 -8.07
CA VAL A 391 11.35 -5.38 -9.16
C VAL A 391 11.52 -6.66 -9.98
N VAL A 392 12.76 -7.06 -10.32
CA VAL A 392 13.01 -8.31 -11.04
C VAL A 392 12.68 -9.54 -10.18
N ALA A 393 13.07 -9.53 -8.91
CA ALA A 393 12.89 -10.66 -8.00
C ALA A 393 11.42 -10.88 -7.62
N HIS A 394 10.71 -9.82 -7.24
CA HIS A 394 9.37 -9.91 -6.65
C HIS A 394 8.25 -9.53 -7.63
N GLY A 395 8.60 -8.92 -8.75
CA GLY A 395 7.63 -8.44 -9.73
C GLY A 395 6.84 -7.24 -9.22
N ILE A 396 5.81 -6.89 -9.97
CA ILE A 396 4.83 -5.86 -9.60
C ILE A 396 3.47 -6.55 -9.60
N GLN A 397 3.09 -7.06 -8.44
CA GLN A 397 1.76 -7.60 -8.17
C GLN A 397 0.76 -6.44 -8.25
N GLN A 398 -0.35 -6.64 -8.96
CA GLN A 398 -1.42 -5.65 -9.07
C GLN A 398 -2.44 -5.87 -7.93
N VAL A 399 -3.08 -4.78 -7.51
CA VAL A 399 -4.38 -4.77 -6.83
C VAL A 399 -5.42 -5.47 -7.75
N PRO A 400 -6.48 -6.12 -7.25
CA PRO A 400 -7.31 -7.00 -8.07
C PRO A 400 -7.86 -6.34 -9.36
N ASN A 401 -7.80 -7.07 -10.47
CA ASN A 401 -8.50 -6.81 -11.75
C ASN A 401 -7.97 -5.77 -12.75
N THR A 402 -6.74 -5.26 -12.64
CA THR A 402 -6.12 -4.47 -13.73
C THR A 402 -4.91 -5.16 -14.37
N ARG A 403 -4.87 -5.23 -15.71
CA ARG A 403 -3.74 -5.73 -16.51
C ARG A 403 -2.83 -4.55 -16.89
N PRO A 404 -1.50 -4.75 -16.99
CA PRO A 404 -0.73 -5.99 -16.87
C PRO A 404 0.09 -6.18 -15.58
N ARG A 405 0.37 -7.44 -15.22
CA ARG A 405 1.20 -7.84 -14.07
C ARG A 405 2.65 -8.07 -14.51
N MET A 406 3.62 -7.61 -13.73
CA MET A 406 5.02 -8.01 -13.90
C MET A 406 5.29 -9.21 -12.97
N PRO A 407 5.63 -10.40 -13.47
CA PRO A 407 5.97 -11.55 -12.63
C PRO A 407 7.26 -11.29 -11.85
N GLY A 408 7.39 -11.96 -10.70
CA GLY A 408 8.63 -12.02 -9.96
C GLY A 408 9.43 -13.25 -10.37
N PHE A 409 10.73 -13.09 -10.58
CA PHE A 409 11.60 -14.14 -11.11
C PHE A 409 12.47 -14.84 -10.06
N LYS A 410 12.31 -14.52 -8.77
CA LYS A 410 13.13 -15.10 -7.69
C LYS A 410 13.08 -16.64 -7.61
N ASP A 411 11.98 -17.25 -8.07
CA ASP A 411 11.74 -18.69 -8.02
C ASP A 411 12.01 -19.36 -9.40
N GLU A 412 12.24 -18.57 -10.45
CA GLU A 412 12.41 -19.04 -11.84
C GLU A 412 13.84 -18.86 -12.35
N LEU A 413 14.54 -17.82 -11.90
CA LEU A 413 15.90 -17.49 -12.31
C LEU A 413 16.87 -17.66 -11.14
N SER A 414 18.09 -18.11 -11.44
CA SER A 414 19.21 -18.07 -10.50
C SER A 414 19.63 -16.64 -10.16
N ALA A 415 20.39 -16.47 -9.08
CA ALA A 415 20.96 -15.18 -8.71
C ALA A 415 21.89 -14.62 -9.81
N GLU A 416 22.63 -15.50 -10.49
CA GLU A 416 23.49 -15.17 -11.62
C GLU A 416 22.67 -14.66 -12.82
N GLU A 417 21.58 -15.35 -13.17
CA GLU A 417 20.68 -14.94 -14.26
C GLU A 417 19.98 -13.62 -13.96
N MET A 418 19.50 -13.42 -12.72
CA MET A 418 18.93 -12.14 -12.31
C MET A 418 19.96 -11.01 -12.41
N ALA A 419 21.20 -11.23 -11.94
CA ALA A 419 22.28 -10.25 -12.07
C ALA A 419 22.56 -9.91 -13.54
N GLN A 420 22.55 -10.91 -14.44
CA GLN A 420 22.72 -10.69 -15.87
C GLN A 420 21.62 -9.81 -16.47
N VAL A 421 20.33 -10.09 -16.18
CA VAL A 421 19.22 -9.25 -16.66
C VAL A 421 19.32 -7.84 -16.08
N VAL A 422 19.56 -7.71 -14.77
CA VAL A 422 19.70 -6.41 -14.11
C VAL A 422 20.81 -5.59 -14.75
N ASN A 423 21.98 -6.18 -14.98
CA ASN A 423 23.09 -5.47 -15.65
C ASN A 423 22.71 -5.07 -17.08
N TYR A 424 22.09 -5.97 -17.84
CA TYR A 424 21.66 -5.67 -19.21
C TYR A 424 20.64 -4.53 -19.26
N VAL A 425 19.60 -4.53 -18.43
CA VAL A 425 18.60 -3.45 -18.46
C VAL A 425 19.19 -2.12 -17.99
N ARG A 426 20.11 -2.13 -17.02
CA ARG A 426 20.77 -0.92 -16.52
C ARG A 426 21.69 -0.28 -17.57
N THR A 427 22.43 -1.09 -18.33
CA THR A 427 23.28 -0.56 -19.42
C THR A 427 22.45 -0.19 -20.64
N THR A 428 21.56 -1.06 -21.09
CA THR A 428 20.83 -0.91 -22.35
C THR A 428 19.69 0.09 -22.24
N PHE A 429 18.83 -0.03 -21.22
CA PHE A 429 17.65 0.83 -21.06
C PHE A 429 17.86 1.95 -20.04
N GLY A 430 18.79 1.77 -19.10
CA GLY A 430 19.25 2.84 -18.21
C GLY A 430 20.29 3.76 -18.85
N GLY A 431 20.98 3.32 -19.91
CA GLY A 431 22.03 4.11 -20.57
C GLY A 431 23.33 4.23 -19.75
N LEU A 432 23.53 3.36 -18.75
CA LEU A 432 24.77 3.32 -17.99
C LEU A 432 25.92 2.77 -18.85
N SER A 433 27.12 3.34 -18.70
CA SER A 433 28.32 2.86 -19.40
C SER A 433 28.76 1.46 -18.94
N ASN A 434 28.44 1.09 -17.69
CA ASN A 434 28.61 -0.25 -17.15
C ASN A 434 27.61 -0.51 -16.01
N SER A 435 27.47 -1.78 -15.65
CA SER A 435 26.78 -2.23 -14.44
C SER A 435 27.47 -3.50 -13.94
N LYS A 436 27.67 -3.59 -12.62
CA LYS A 436 28.44 -4.67 -11.97
C LYS A 436 27.67 -5.35 -10.84
N VAL A 437 26.37 -5.52 -11.01
CA VAL A 437 25.55 -6.28 -10.06
C VAL A 437 25.98 -7.75 -10.13
N SER A 438 26.28 -8.33 -8.97
CA SER A 438 26.72 -9.72 -8.82
C SER A 438 25.60 -10.61 -8.27
N ALA A 439 25.77 -11.93 -8.33
CA ALA A 439 24.86 -12.87 -7.68
C ALA A 439 24.82 -12.67 -6.16
N ASP A 440 25.92 -12.24 -5.54
CA ASP A 440 25.97 -11.92 -4.11
C ASP A 440 25.13 -10.69 -3.77
N ASP A 441 25.08 -9.68 -4.65
CA ASP A 441 24.19 -8.53 -4.48
C ASP A 441 22.72 -8.95 -4.54
N ILE A 442 22.36 -9.85 -5.47
CA ILE A 442 21.02 -10.42 -5.58
C ILE A 442 20.66 -11.19 -4.30
N ASN A 443 21.49 -12.16 -3.91
CA ASN A 443 21.28 -12.96 -2.70
C ASN A 443 21.23 -12.12 -1.44
N GLY A 444 22.09 -11.10 -1.36
CA GLY A 444 22.10 -10.13 -0.26
C GLY A 444 20.79 -9.35 -0.19
N GLN A 445 20.27 -8.89 -1.32
CA GLN A 445 18.99 -8.18 -1.38
C GLN A 445 17.81 -9.08 -1.00
N LEU A 446 17.77 -10.31 -1.50
CA LEU A 446 16.70 -11.28 -1.19
C LEU A 446 16.67 -11.68 0.29
N LYS A 447 17.83 -11.71 0.96
CA LYS A 447 17.94 -12.00 2.40
C LYS A 447 17.74 -10.76 3.27
N ARG A 448 17.81 -9.55 2.70
CA ARG A 448 17.77 -8.30 3.47
C ARG A 448 16.41 -8.11 4.15
N GLY A 449 15.32 -8.57 3.55
CA GLY A 449 13.98 -8.61 4.15
C GLY A 449 13.91 -9.39 5.46
N ASP A 450 14.80 -10.38 5.65
CA ASP A 450 14.81 -11.25 6.83
C ASP A 450 15.73 -10.73 7.95
N SER A 451 16.49 -9.66 7.69
CA SER A 451 17.57 -9.21 8.59
C SER A 451 17.06 -8.27 9.68
N ALA A 452 16.69 -8.83 10.83
CA ALA A 452 16.31 -8.05 12.00
C ALA A 452 17.51 -7.35 12.67
N PRO A 453 17.38 -6.08 13.13
CA PRO A 453 18.44 -5.40 13.89
C PRO A 453 18.85 -6.19 15.13
N PHE A 454 20.09 -6.00 15.61
CA PHE A 454 20.64 -6.71 16.76
C PHE A 454 19.68 -6.73 17.96
N LEU A 455 19.11 -5.59 18.33
CA LEU A 455 18.19 -5.49 19.47
C LEU A 455 16.93 -6.34 19.28
N ILE A 456 16.41 -6.43 18.06
CA ILE A 456 15.21 -7.20 17.75
C ILE A 456 15.50 -8.70 17.74
N LYS A 457 16.59 -9.09 17.05
CA LYS A 457 17.06 -10.47 16.99
C LYS A 457 17.33 -11.06 18.37
N ASN A 458 17.79 -10.22 19.30
CA ASN A 458 18.21 -10.60 20.65
C ASN A 458 17.20 -10.22 21.75
N ALA A 459 16.02 -9.73 21.38
CA ALA A 459 15.07 -9.13 22.33
C ALA A 459 14.65 -10.09 23.46
N GLY A 460 14.50 -11.38 23.16
CA GLY A 460 14.02 -12.37 24.14
C GLY A 460 14.95 -12.54 25.35
N TRP A 461 16.25 -12.70 25.14
CA TRP A 461 17.20 -12.83 26.25
C TRP A 461 17.51 -11.48 26.90
N LEU A 462 17.56 -10.39 26.13
CA LEU A 462 17.73 -9.04 26.67
C LEU A 462 16.60 -8.66 27.62
N ALA A 463 15.35 -8.95 27.24
CA ALA A 463 14.20 -8.74 28.10
C ALA A 463 14.27 -9.61 29.37
N SER A 464 14.68 -10.87 29.23
CA SER A 464 14.88 -11.77 30.38
C SER A 464 15.93 -11.24 31.36
N LEU A 465 17.07 -10.75 30.87
CA LEU A 465 18.09 -10.12 31.71
C LEU A 465 17.56 -8.87 32.42
N GLY A 466 16.79 -8.03 31.72
CA GLY A 466 16.15 -6.86 32.30
C GLY A 466 15.19 -7.22 33.44
N ILE A 467 14.39 -8.27 33.26
CA ILE A 467 13.47 -8.77 34.30
C ILE A 467 14.28 -9.28 35.51
N ILE A 468 15.32 -10.08 35.28
CA ILE A 468 16.18 -10.60 36.37
C ILE A 468 16.82 -9.45 37.15
N ALA A 469 17.39 -8.46 36.46
CA ALA A 469 17.96 -7.29 37.10
C ALA A 469 16.92 -6.51 37.92
N GLY A 470 15.71 -6.32 37.39
CA GLY A 470 14.60 -5.67 38.10
C GLY A 470 14.18 -6.43 39.36
N LEU A 471 14.10 -7.76 39.31
CA LEU A 471 13.81 -8.61 40.47
C LEU A 471 14.90 -8.54 41.54
N ILE A 472 16.18 -8.49 41.13
CA ILE A 472 17.31 -8.32 42.05
C ILE A 472 17.21 -6.96 42.75
N VAL A 473 16.97 -5.88 42.01
CA VAL A 473 16.80 -4.53 42.59
C VAL A 473 15.62 -4.49 43.56
N LEU A 474 14.48 -5.08 43.19
CA LEU A 474 13.30 -5.16 44.05
C LEU A 474 13.61 -5.93 45.35
N ALA A 475 14.29 -7.08 45.25
CA ALA A 475 14.70 -7.86 46.41
C ALA A 475 15.64 -7.08 47.33
N LEU A 476 16.58 -6.31 46.76
CA LEU A 476 17.48 -5.43 47.52
C LEU A 476 16.73 -4.27 48.21
N LEU A 477 15.74 -3.67 47.53
CA LEU A 477 14.89 -2.63 48.11
C LEU A 477 14.03 -3.15 49.25
N ILE A 478 13.40 -4.31 49.07
CA ILE A 478 12.62 -4.99 50.11
C ILE A 478 13.51 -5.29 51.32
N ARG A 479 14.71 -5.86 51.08
CA ARG A 479 15.69 -6.13 52.15
C ARG A 479 16.11 -4.86 52.89
N SER A 480 16.31 -3.76 52.19
CA SER A 480 16.65 -2.45 52.77
C SER A 480 15.51 -1.91 53.64
N LEU A 481 14.26 -2.02 53.19
CA LEU A 481 13.07 -1.59 53.94
C LEU A 481 12.89 -2.41 55.24
N PHE A 482 13.11 -3.72 55.20
CA PHE A 482 13.07 -4.56 56.41
C PHE A 482 14.21 -4.23 57.38
N ARG A 483 15.42 -3.92 56.87
CA ARG A 483 16.56 -3.50 57.70
C ARG A 483 16.41 -2.11 58.33
N ARG A 484 15.52 -1.26 57.83
CA ARG A 484 15.23 0.06 58.43
C ARG A 484 14.11 0.03 59.47
N ARG A 485 13.36 -1.08 59.55
CA ARG A 485 12.27 -1.29 60.50
C ARG A 485 12.66 -2.16 61.70
N ALA A 486 13.73 -2.93 61.58
CA ALA A 486 14.45 -3.57 62.68
C ALA A 486 15.55 -2.63 63.17
#